data_AF-A0A2C6A1B0-F1
#
_entry.id   AF-A0A2C6A1B0-F1
#
_cell.length_a   1.000
_cell.length_b   1.000
_cell.length_c   1.000
_cell.angle_alpha   90.00
_cell.angle_beta   90.00
_cell.angle_gamma   90.00
#
_symmetry.space_group_name_H-M   'P 1'
#
loop_
_entity.id
_entity.type
_entity.pdbx_description
1 polymer ?
#
loop_
_entity_poly.entity_id
_entity_poly.type
_entity_poly.pdbx_seq_one_letter_code
_entity_poly.pdbx_strand_id
1 'polypeptide(L)'
;MHIPQESRLTVSTQRKRSGRPRRPVHTLKSVVSNLHLLTGVPSFARWPLSLHFRAGEAHAAWEGWVERSQRPCRPGLTVVKDFEATAPAAGIQALPVDYGPMRDYVAKAQDVVAFEREGKCVHCRKKLSSGRGLHAMCPGGGCTAMGHLDCWSRHALSGDGGGDDIVIPDLCACPSCGGEFRWADMMKELSLRIRGGAEVAKLLKSRRRAGAEEA
;
A
#
# COMPACT_ATOMS: atom_id res chain seq x y z
N MET A 1 -6.17 -1.27 -20.44
CA MET A 1 -6.15 -2.34 -19.41
C MET A 1 -5.85 -3.66 -20.10
N HIS A 2 -4.69 -4.24 -19.82
CA HIS A 2 -4.23 -5.49 -20.47
C HIS A 2 -4.74 -6.70 -19.68
N ILE A 3 -6.05 -6.94 -19.74
CA ILE A 3 -6.62 -8.24 -19.38
C ILE A 3 -6.84 -8.97 -20.69
N PRO A 4 -6.13 -10.09 -20.95
CA PRO A 4 -6.35 -10.89 -22.15
C PRO A 4 -7.83 -11.25 -22.29
N GLN A 5 -8.34 -11.29 -23.51
CA GLN A 5 -9.77 -11.44 -23.75
C GLN A 5 -10.31 -12.77 -23.21
N GLU A 6 -9.50 -13.83 -23.31
CA GLU A 6 -9.71 -15.16 -22.75
C GLU A 6 -9.77 -15.19 -21.21
N SER A 7 -9.16 -14.21 -20.55
CA SER A 7 -9.19 -14.09 -19.09
C SER A 7 -10.41 -13.33 -18.58
N ARG A 8 -11.22 -12.72 -19.47
CA ARG A 8 -12.40 -11.93 -19.07
C ARG A 8 -13.53 -12.85 -18.64
N LEU A 9 -13.93 -12.75 -17.36
CA LEU A 9 -14.94 -13.62 -16.75
C LEU A 9 -16.38 -13.17 -17.03
N THR A 10 -16.63 -11.87 -17.10
CA THR A 10 -17.95 -11.32 -17.47
C THR A 10 -17.94 -10.79 -18.89
N VAL A 11 -18.61 -11.52 -19.78
CA VAL A 11 -18.88 -11.11 -21.15
C VAL A 11 -20.37 -10.77 -21.28
N SER A 12 -20.67 -9.65 -21.94
CA SER A 12 -22.06 -9.28 -22.20
C SER A 12 -22.67 -10.20 -23.24
N THR A 13 -23.71 -10.92 -22.83
CA THR A 13 -24.50 -11.79 -23.70
C THR A 13 -25.68 -11.06 -24.36
N GLN A 14 -26.01 -9.84 -23.89
CA GLN A 14 -27.14 -9.06 -24.40
C GLN A 14 -26.68 -7.81 -25.16
N ARG A 15 -27.42 -7.42 -26.20
CA ARG A 15 -27.16 -6.20 -26.98
C ARG A 15 -28.25 -5.15 -26.79
N LYS A 16 -27.88 -3.88 -26.90
CA LYS A 16 -28.81 -2.75 -26.98
C LYS A 16 -29.46 -2.77 -28.37
N ARG A 17 -30.57 -2.03 -28.53
CA ARG A 17 -31.20 -1.82 -29.84
C ARG A 17 -30.22 -1.19 -30.86
N SER A 18 -29.21 -0.46 -30.37
CA SER A 18 -28.09 0.10 -31.14
C SER A 18 -26.97 -0.88 -31.49
N GLY A 19 -27.13 -2.18 -31.24
CA GLY A 19 -26.12 -3.21 -31.55
C GLY A 19 -24.94 -3.29 -30.58
N ARG A 20 -24.73 -2.26 -29.73
CA ARG A 20 -23.69 -2.22 -28.69
C ARG A 20 -24.01 -3.22 -27.56
N PRO A 21 -23.01 -3.91 -26.98
CA PRO A 21 -23.23 -4.78 -25.83
C PRO A 21 -23.87 -4.02 -24.66
N ARG A 22 -24.88 -4.63 -24.01
CA ARG A 22 -25.42 -4.12 -22.74
C ARG A 22 -24.42 -4.36 -21.63
N ARG A 23 -24.37 -3.49 -20.63
CA ARG A 23 -23.53 -3.76 -19.46
C ARG A 23 -24.12 -4.98 -18.72
N PRO A 24 -23.33 -6.03 -18.43
CA PRO A 24 -23.80 -7.14 -17.63
C PRO A 24 -24.30 -6.64 -16.26
N VAL A 25 -25.36 -7.24 -15.74
CA VAL A 25 -25.82 -6.99 -14.37
C VAL A 25 -24.79 -7.60 -13.42
N HIS A 26 -24.27 -6.81 -12.50
CA HIS A 26 -23.30 -7.29 -11.53
C HIS A 26 -23.99 -8.11 -10.44
N THR A 27 -23.63 -9.39 -10.33
CA THR A 27 -23.92 -10.24 -9.18
C THR A 27 -22.71 -10.28 -8.24
N LEU A 28 -22.91 -10.62 -6.96
CA LEU A 28 -21.81 -10.77 -6.00
C LEU A 28 -20.72 -11.71 -6.52
N LYS A 29 -21.11 -12.87 -7.07
CA LYS A 29 -20.19 -13.82 -7.72
C LYS A 29 -19.40 -13.17 -8.86
N SER A 30 -20.07 -12.39 -9.73
CA SER A 30 -19.40 -11.71 -10.84
C SER A 30 -18.40 -10.65 -10.34
N VAL A 31 -18.74 -9.92 -9.27
CA VAL A 31 -17.88 -8.87 -8.72
C VAL A 31 -16.65 -9.49 -8.07
N VAL A 32 -16.84 -10.47 -7.18
CA VAL A 32 -15.77 -11.18 -6.49
C VAL A 32 -14.81 -11.84 -7.47
N SER A 33 -15.34 -12.51 -8.50
CA SER A 33 -14.50 -13.19 -9.48
C SER A 33 -13.65 -12.23 -10.32
N ASN A 34 -14.24 -11.11 -10.77
CA ASN A 34 -13.48 -10.09 -11.48
C ASN A 34 -12.49 -9.36 -10.56
N LEU A 35 -12.83 -9.15 -9.29
CA LEU A 35 -11.91 -8.54 -8.33
C LEU A 35 -10.69 -9.44 -8.11
N HIS A 36 -10.89 -10.75 -7.94
CA HIS A 36 -9.80 -11.71 -7.79
C HIS A 36 -8.90 -11.74 -9.03
N LEU A 37 -9.49 -11.70 -10.22
CA LEU A 37 -8.74 -11.57 -11.47
C LEU A 37 -7.95 -10.25 -11.50
N LEU A 38 -8.60 -9.12 -11.25
CA LEU A 38 -8.00 -7.79 -11.34
C LEU A 38 -6.84 -7.61 -10.38
N THR A 39 -6.94 -8.12 -9.15
CA THR A 39 -5.82 -8.02 -8.21
C THR A 39 -4.66 -8.92 -8.60
N GLY A 40 -4.86 -9.95 -9.42
CA GLY A 40 -3.81 -10.87 -9.86
C GLY A 40 -3.18 -10.57 -11.22
N VAL A 41 -3.76 -9.71 -12.07
CA VAL A 41 -3.18 -9.42 -13.39
C VAL A 41 -1.92 -8.55 -13.30
N PRO A 42 -0.94 -8.70 -14.21
CA PRO A 42 0.34 -7.99 -14.14
C PRO A 42 0.23 -6.48 -13.94
N SER A 43 -0.79 -5.83 -14.52
CA SER A 43 -1.01 -4.38 -14.37
C SER A 43 -1.24 -3.93 -12.93
N PHE A 44 -1.79 -4.78 -12.06
CA PHE A 44 -2.10 -4.46 -10.67
C PHE A 44 -1.39 -5.37 -9.67
N ALA A 45 -0.70 -6.41 -10.14
CA ALA A 45 -0.12 -7.46 -9.32
C ALA A 45 0.94 -6.97 -8.32
N ARG A 46 1.56 -5.81 -8.59
CA ARG A 46 2.57 -5.15 -7.74
C ARG A 46 2.07 -3.85 -7.11
N TRP A 47 0.78 -3.54 -7.25
CA TRP A 47 0.22 -2.37 -6.59
C TRP A 47 0.01 -2.66 -5.11
N PRO A 48 0.29 -1.72 -4.20
CA PRO A 48 0.20 -1.93 -2.76
C PRO A 48 -1.25 -1.85 -2.26
N LEU A 49 -2.12 -2.69 -2.81
CA LEU A 49 -3.54 -2.69 -2.52
C LEU A 49 -3.84 -3.48 -1.25
N SER A 50 -4.87 -3.04 -0.55
CA SER A 50 -5.51 -3.78 0.53
C SER A 50 -6.99 -3.94 0.19
N LEU A 51 -7.53 -5.14 0.39
CA LEU A 51 -8.94 -5.45 0.17
C LEU A 51 -9.64 -5.54 1.54
N HIS A 52 -10.59 -4.65 1.77
CA HIS A 52 -11.35 -4.58 3.02
C HIS A 52 -12.75 -5.16 2.81
N PHE A 53 -13.08 -6.22 3.55
CA PHE A 53 -14.41 -6.78 3.58
C PHE A 53 -15.17 -6.31 4.82
N ARG A 54 -16.33 -5.69 4.60
CA ARG A 54 -17.19 -5.16 5.65
C ARG A 54 -18.48 -5.95 5.88
N ALA A 55 -18.78 -6.87 4.97
CA ALA A 55 -19.92 -7.77 5.06
C ALA A 55 -19.41 -9.21 5.04
N GLY A 56 -19.82 -10.01 6.01
CA GLY A 56 -19.41 -11.41 6.13
C GLY A 56 -19.80 -12.23 4.90
N GLU A 57 -20.98 -11.98 4.33
CA GLU A 57 -21.44 -12.64 3.09
C GLU A 57 -20.52 -12.37 1.88
N ALA A 58 -19.99 -11.15 1.75
CA ALA A 58 -19.11 -10.78 0.65
C ALA A 58 -17.73 -11.43 0.81
N HIS A 59 -17.25 -11.53 2.04
CA HIS A 59 -16.01 -12.24 2.37
C HIS A 59 -16.14 -13.74 2.14
N ALA A 60 -17.23 -14.36 2.60
CA ALA A 60 -17.50 -15.78 2.36
C ALA A 60 -17.62 -16.09 0.86
N ALA A 61 -18.26 -15.20 0.08
CA ALA A 61 -18.30 -15.33 -1.37
C ALA A 61 -16.91 -15.24 -2.02
N TRP A 62 -16.03 -14.37 -1.48
CA TRP A 62 -14.63 -14.26 -1.88
C TRP A 62 -13.82 -15.51 -1.58
N GLU A 63 -13.82 -15.98 -0.33
CA GLU A 63 -13.10 -17.19 0.08
C GLU A 63 -13.56 -18.39 -0.75
N GLY A 64 -14.88 -18.59 -0.87
CA GLY A 64 -15.41 -19.66 -1.70
C GLY A 64 -15.05 -19.52 -3.17
N TRP A 65 -14.87 -18.31 -3.70
CA TRP A 65 -14.38 -18.13 -5.08
C TRP A 65 -12.90 -18.47 -5.21
N VAL A 66 -12.06 -18.00 -4.30
CA VAL A 66 -10.60 -18.30 -4.29
C VAL A 66 -10.39 -19.81 -4.26
N GLU A 67 -11.06 -20.51 -3.33
CA GLU A 67 -11.00 -21.97 -3.22
C GLU A 67 -11.45 -22.67 -4.51
N ARG A 68 -12.65 -22.35 -5.03
CA ARG A 68 -13.17 -22.97 -6.26
C ARG A 68 -12.32 -22.69 -7.49
N SER A 69 -11.70 -21.51 -7.56
CA SER A 69 -10.90 -21.10 -8.71
C SER A 69 -9.54 -21.80 -8.75
N GLN A 70 -9.13 -22.44 -7.65
CA GLN A 70 -7.80 -23.07 -7.47
C GLN A 70 -6.64 -22.12 -7.80
N ARG A 71 -6.89 -20.81 -7.73
CA ARG A 71 -5.90 -19.76 -7.92
C ARG A 71 -5.75 -19.03 -6.60
N PRO A 72 -4.57 -19.04 -5.97
CA PRO A 72 -4.36 -18.30 -4.74
C PRO A 72 -4.45 -16.80 -5.01
N CYS A 73 -4.76 -16.03 -3.96
CA CYS A 73 -4.56 -14.59 -3.98
C CYS A 73 -3.11 -14.28 -4.35
N ARG A 74 -2.89 -13.20 -5.10
CA ARG A 74 -1.52 -12.78 -5.41
C ARG A 74 -0.71 -12.52 -4.13
N PRO A 75 0.61 -12.78 -4.15
CA PRO A 75 1.50 -12.40 -3.06
C PRO A 75 1.38 -10.91 -2.72
N GLY A 76 1.50 -10.57 -1.44
CA GLY A 76 1.48 -9.17 -0.97
C GLY A 76 0.11 -8.47 -0.94
N LEU A 77 -0.97 -9.09 -1.43
CA LEU A 77 -2.33 -8.54 -1.28
C LEU A 77 -2.82 -8.73 0.16
N THR A 78 -3.01 -7.63 0.88
CA THR A 78 -3.59 -7.68 2.24
C THR A 78 -5.11 -7.80 2.14
N VAL A 79 -5.69 -8.83 2.78
CA VAL A 79 -7.14 -8.98 2.91
C VAL A 79 -7.52 -8.74 4.37
N VAL A 80 -8.34 -7.72 4.61
CA VAL A 80 -8.73 -7.26 5.95
C VAL A 80 -10.23 -7.49 6.15
N LYS A 81 -10.60 -8.00 7.33
CA LYS A 81 -12.00 -8.25 7.73
C LYS A 81 -12.42 -7.18 8.74
N ASP A 82 -13.26 -6.27 8.29
CA ASP A 82 -13.77 -5.14 9.07
C ASP A 82 -15.29 -5.32 9.33
N PHE A 83 -15.69 -6.47 9.88
CA PHE A 83 -17.11 -6.82 10.07
C PHE A 83 -17.74 -6.13 11.29
N GLU A 84 -16.96 -5.94 12.35
CA GLU A 84 -17.47 -5.42 13.62
C GLU A 84 -16.98 -4.00 13.83
N ALA A 85 -17.93 -3.09 13.92
CA ALA A 85 -17.69 -1.75 14.39
C ALA A 85 -17.95 -1.68 15.89
N THR A 86 -16.95 -1.98 16.70
CA THR A 86 -16.98 -1.75 18.16
C THR A 86 -16.70 -0.29 18.54
N ALA A 87 -16.67 0.62 17.56
CA ALA A 87 -16.36 2.04 17.72
C ALA A 87 -17.49 2.93 17.17
N PRO A 88 -17.63 4.20 17.61
CA PRO A 88 -18.70 5.11 17.18
C PRO A 88 -18.74 5.40 15.67
N ALA A 89 -17.66 5.07 14.95
CA ALA A 89 -17.61 5.07 13.49
C ALA A 89 -17.42 3.64 12.97
N ALA A 90 -18.43 3.14 12.27
CA ALA A 90 -18.46 1.81 11.65
C ALA A 90 -18.07 1.84 10.18
N GLY A 91 -17.51 0.73 9.69
CA GLY A 91 -17.36 0.52 8.25
C GLY A 91 -16.44 1.54 7.57
N ILE A 92 -16.88 2.13 6.45
CA ILE A 92 -16.07 3.10 5.69
C ILE A 92 -15.70 4.34 6.51
N GLN A 93 -16.48 4.67 7.55
CA GLN A 93 -16.23 5.82 8.41
C GLN A 93 -15.07 5.59 9.38
N ALA A 94 -14.68 4.33 9.60
CA ALA A 94 -13.51 3.97 10.39
C ALA A 94 -12.19 4.08 9.59
N LEU A 95 -12.26 4.26 8.26
CA LEU A 95 -11.06 4.39 7.46
C LEU A 95 -10.41 5.75 7.71
N PRO A 96 -9.13 5.79 8.10
CA PRO A 96 -8.41 7.04 8.19
C PRO A 96 -8.36 7.68 6.81
N VAL A 97 -8.98 8.85 6.68
CA VAL A 97 -8.99 9.67 5.45
C VAL A 97 -7.79 10.62 5.37
N ASP A 98 -6.91 10.57 6.35
CA ASP A 98 -5.70 11.38 6.45
C ASP A 98 -4.45 10.52 6.69
N TYR A 99 -3.31 11.19 6.88
CA TYR A 99 -2.03 10.56 7.16
C TYR A 99 -1.81 10.28 8.66
N GLY A 100 -2.84 10.37 9.50
CA GLY A 100 -2.77 10.10 10.94
C GLY A 100 -2.04 8.78 11.29
N PRO A 101 -2.34 7.64 10.63
CA PRO A 101 -1.70 6.37 10.93
C PRO A 101 -0.18 6.33 10.73
N MET A 102 0.38 7.24 9.92
CA MET A 102 1.82 7.29 9.66
C MET A 102 2.51 8.48 10.35
N ARG A 103 1.79 9.18 11.25
CA ARG A 103 2.29 10.37 11.94
C ARG A 103 3.65 10.14 12.59
N ASP A 104 3.82 9.05 13.33
CA ASP A 104 5.05 8.79 14.08
C ASP A 104 6.23 8.49 13.14
N TYR A 105 5.96 7.80 12.03
CA TYR A 105 6.97 7.56 11.01
C TYR A 105 7.39 8.88 10.32
N VAL A 106 6.42 9.72 9.95
CA VAL A 106 6.68 11.04 9.36
C VAL A 106 7.41 11.95 10.33
N ALA A 107 7.04 11.96 11.62
CA ALA A 107 7.71 12.76 12.65
C ALA A 107 9.19 12.35 12.79
N LYS A 108 9.45 11.05 12.92
CA LYS A 108 10.81 10.51 12.98
C LYS A 108 11.64 10.90 11.75
N ALA A 109 11.06 10.80 10.55
CA ALA A 109 11.77 11.16 9.33
C ALA A 109 12.06 12.67 9.23
N GLN A 110 11.10 13.50 9.63
CA GLN A 110 11.24 14.94 9.68
C GLN A 110 12.35 15.36 10.66
N ASP A 111 12.40 14.76 11.85
CA ASP A 111 13.43 15.04 12.85
C ASP A 111 14.83 14.72 12.32
N VAL A 112 15.03 13.54 11.74
CA VAL A 112 16.34 13.13 11.20
C VAL A 112 16.80 14.09 10.10
N VAL A 113 15.93 14.45 9.16
CA VAL A 113 16.30 15.30 8.02
C VAL A 113 16.48 16.77 8.45
N ALA A 114 15.67 17.27 9.39
CA ALA A 114 15.79 18.64 9.89
C ALA A 114 17.11 18.90 10.63
N PHE A 115 17.68 17.87 11.26
CA PHE A 115 18.99 17.94 11.95
C PHE A 115 20.15 17.38 11.11
N GLU A 116 19.95 17.14 9.81
CA GLU A 116 20.96 16.60 8.88
C GLU A 116 21.61 15.28 9.36
N ARG A 117 20.81 14.42 9.98
CA ARG A 117 21.24 13.14 10.56
C ARG A 117 21.06 11.96 9.61
N GLU A 118 20.91 12.18 8.31
CA GLU A 118 20.71 11.10 7.32
C GLU A 118 21.93 10.17 7.23
N GLY A 119 23.14 10.71 7.50
CA GLY A 119 24.36 9.93 7.61
C GLY A 119 24.80 9.29 6.29
N LYS A 120 24.93 7.96 6.29
CA LYS A 120 25.39 7.16 5.14
C LYS A 120 24.29 6.21 4.69
N CYS A 121 24.22 5.97 3.39
CA CYS A 121 23.31 4.97 2.83
C CYS A 121 23.60 3.60 3.45
N VAL A 122 22.57 2.95 3.99
CA VAL A 122 22.70 1.64 4.64
C VAL A 122 23.21 0.53 3.72
N HIS A 123 23.03 0.67 2.40
CA HIS A 123 23.47 -0.31 1.40
C HIS A 123 24.86 0.01 0.84
N CYS A 124 25.04 1.17 0.20
CA CYS A 124 26.30 1.49 -0.49
C CYS A 124 27.33 2.24 0.37
N ARG A 125 26.98 2.58 1.62
CA ARG A 125 27.82 3.28 2.60
C ARG A 125 28.32 4.67 2.19
N LYS A 126 27.89 5.20 1.03
CA LYS A 126 28.16 6.58 0.60
C LYS A 126 27.35 7.58 1.44
N LYS A 127 27.89 8.77 1.65
CA LYS A 127 27.23 9.87 2.39
C LYS A 127 25.95 10.28 1.67
N LEU A 128 24.86 10.46 2.42
CA LEU A 128 23.62 11.02 1.93
C LEU A 128 23.70 12.55 2.06
N SER A 129 23.56 13.27 0.95
CA SER A 129 23.58 14.73 0.97
C SER A 129 22.20 15.29 1.33
N SER A 130 22.10 16.00 2.45
CA SER A 130 20.85 16.63 2.89
C SER A 130 20.28 17.53 1.79
N GLY A 131 18.97 17.48 1.60
CA GLY A 131 18.24 18.24 0.57
C GLY A 131 18.50 17.85 -0.89
N ARG A 132 19.38 16.88 -1.20
CA ARG A 132 19.68 16.45 -2.57
C ARG A 132 19.51 14.95 -2.75
N GLY A 133 18.64 14.58 -3.67
CA GLY A 133 18.36 13.17 -4.00
C GLY A 133 17.17 12.58 -3.24
N LEU A 134 16.80 11.35 -3.61
CA LEU A 134 15.70 10.60 -3.01
C LEU A 134 16.26 9.63 -1.96
N HIS A 135 16.13 9.98 -0.69
CA HIS A 135 16.61 9.17 0.43
C HIS A 135 15.44 8.58 1.20
N ALA A 136 15.17 7.29 1.02
CA ALA A 136 14.10 6.60 1.75
C ALA A 136 14.59 6.18 3.15
N MET A 137 13.69 6.24 4.13
CA MET A 137 13.93 5.85 5.51
C MET A 137 13.27 4.49 5.83
N CYS A 138 13.85 3.76 6.78
CA CYS A 138 13.21 2.58 7.37
C CYS A 138 11.93 2.96 8.15
N PRO A 139 10.79 2.28 7.96
CA PRO A 139 9.57 2.53 8.73
C PRO A 139 9.67 2.14 10.21
N GLY A 140 10.54 1.18 10.58
CA GLY A 140 10.63 0.64 11.95
C GLY A 140 10.80 1.71 13.04
N GLY A 141 10.00 1.66 14.11
CA GLY A 141 9.81 2.76 15.07
C GLY A 141 11.09 3.37 15.64
N GLY A 142 12.08 2.55 16.04
CA GLY A 142 13.37 3.03 16.57
C GLY A 142 14.49 3.12 15.53
N CYS A 143 14.24 2.73 14.28
CA CYS A 143 15.27 2.65 13.25
C CYS A 143 15.30 3.94 12.41
N THR A 144 16.47 4.57 12.32
CA THR A 144 16.73 5.76 11.51
C THR A 144 17.55 5.47 10.26
N ALA A 145 17.66 4.19 9.87
CA ALA A 145 18.35 3.77 8.66
C ALA A 145 17.80 4.50 7.42
N MET A 146 18.68 5.15 6.67
CA MET A 146 18.35 5.81 5.40
C MET A 146 19.20 5.29 4.26
N GLY A 147 18.72 5.44 3.03
CA GLY A 147 19.46 5.04 1.84
C GLY A 147 18.91 5.68 0.58
N HIS A 148 19.73 5.69 -0.48
CA HIS A 148 19.26 6.08 -1.81
C HIS A 148 18.09 5.18 -2.23
N LEU A 149 17.07 5.76 -2.85
CA LEU A 149 15.91 5.04 -3.36
C LEU A 149 16.33 3.85 -4.24
N ASP A 150 17.27 4.07 -5.16
CA ASP A 150 17.74 3.02 -6.07
C ASP A 150 18.48 1.90 -5.35
N CYS A 151 19.14 2.20 -4.22
CA CYS A 151 19.81 1.18 -3.42
C CYS A 151 18.78 0.30 -2.69
N TRP A 152 17.77 0.94 -2.10
CA TRP A 152 16.66 0.27 -1.45
C TRP A 152 15.89 -0.62 -2.43
N SER A 153 15.57 -0.10 -3.62
CA SER A 153 14.85 -0.85 -4.67
C SER A 153 15.64 -2.07 -5.13
N ARG A 154 16.93 -1.93 -5.47
CA ARG A 154 17.77 -3.07 -5.86
C ARG A 154 17.89 -4.11 -4.75
N HIS A 155 18.03 -3.68 -3.48
CA HIS A 155 18.10 -4.61 -2.36
C HIS A 155 16.79 -5.38 -2.19
N ALA A 156 15.65 -4.69 -2.24
CA ALA A 156 14.34 -5.31 -2.13
C ALA A 156 14.06 -6.31 -3.27
N LEU A 157 14.44 -5.97 -4.50
CA LEU A 157 14.26 -6.85 -5.67
C LEU A 157 15.22 -8.04 -5.68
N SER A 158 16.37 -7.95 -5.00
CA SER A 158 17.35 -9.04 -4.97
C SER A 158 16.84 -10.32 -4.31
N GLY A 159 15.80 -10.23 -3.47
CA GLY A 159 15.14 -11.39 -2.84
C GLY A 159 13.90 -11.91 -3.57
N ASP A 160 13.37 -11.17 -4.55
CA ASP A 160 12.03 -11.42 -5.11
C ASP A 160 11.99 -12.53 -6.19
N GLY A 161 13.12 -13.16 -6.52
CA GLY A 161 13.21 -14.32 -7.43
C GLY A 161 12.69 -14.09 -8.86
N GLY A 162 12.26 -12.88 -9.20
CA GLY A 162 11.46 -12.59 -10.38
C GLY A 162 12.22 -12.11 -11.61
N GLY A 163 13.54 -12.27 -11.64
CA GLY A 163 14.39 -11.87 -12.77
C GLY A 163 14.42 -10.36 -13.02
N ASP A 164 15.09 -9.96 -14.09
CA ASP A 164 15.37 -8.56 -14.44
C ASP A 164 14.13 -7.74 -14.85
N ASP A 165 12.95 -8.38 -14.97
CA ASP A 165 11.71 -7.75 -15.45
C ASP A 165 10.89 -7.07 -14.33
N ILE A 166 11.21 -7.30 -13.05
CA ILE A 166 10.48 -6.69 -11.93
C ILE A 166 11.12 -5.36 -11.52
N VAL A 167 10.31 -4.29 -11.59
CA VAL A 167 10.78 -2.92 -11.30
C VAL A 167 10.32 -2.40 -9.93
N ILE A 168 9.10 -2.76 -9.50
CA ILE A 168 8.48 -2.19 -8.29
C ILE A 168 8.54 -3.23 -7.18
N PRO A 169 9.27 -3.02 -6.07
CA PRO A 169 9.28 -3.93 -4.92
C PRO A 169 7.91 -4.01 -4.21
N ASP A 170 7.57 -5.16 -3.64
CA ASP A 170 6.40 -5.31 -2.77
C ASP A 170 6.78 -5.07 -1.29
N LEU A 171 7.80 -5.80 -0.84
CA LEU A 171 8.36 -5.76 0.52
C LEU A 171 9.84 -5.38 0.47
N CYS A 172 10.37 -4.95 1.60
CA CYS A 172 11.79 -4.72 1.78
C CYS A 172 12.22 -5.03 3.22
N ALA A 173 13.31 -5.75 3.37
CA ALA A 173 13.96 -5.98 4.65
C ALA A 173 14.99 -4.88 4.94
N CYS A 174 14.96 -4.32 6.14
CA CYS A 174 15.94 -3.34 6.58
C CYS A 174 17.20 -4.04 7.11
N PRO A 175 18.40 -3.83 6.52
CA PRO A 175 19.62 -4.47 6.99
C PRO A 175 20.09 -3.96 8.36
N SER A 176 19.56 -2.83 8.84
CA SER A 176 19.94 -2.26 10.14
C SER A 176 19.12 -2.80 11.31
N CYS A 177 17.83 -3.04 11.14
CA CYS A 177 16.95 -3.49 12.23
C CYS A 177 16.34 -4.87 11.98
N GLY A 178 16.60 -5.49 10.83
CA GLY A 178 16.05 -6.79 10.42
C GLY A 178 14.55 -6.78 10.12
N GLY A 179 13.87 -5.63 10.28
CA GLY A 179 12.43 -5.53 10.07
C GLY A 179 12.06 -5.58 8.59
N GLU A 180 10.95 -6.25 8.28
CA GLU A 180 10.35 -6.28 6.96
C GLU A 180 9.19 -5.28 6.87
N PHE A 181 9.15 -4.53 5.77
CA PHE A 181 8.19 -3.46 5.59
C PHE A 181 7.64 -3.42 4.17
N ARG A 182 6.45 -2.86 4.01
CA ARG A 182 5.86 -2.61 2.69
C ARG A 182 6.60 -1.47 2.00
N TRP A 183 7.06 -1.73 0.77
CA TRP A 183 7.72 -0.72 -0.06
C TRP A 183 6.89 0.56 -0.19
N ALA A 184 5.58 0.40 -0.35
CA ALA A 184 4.65 1.50 -0.53
C ALA A 184 4.55 2.43 0.68
N ASP A 185 4.72 1.94 1.91
CA ASP A 185 4.69 2.81 3.09
C ASP A 185 5.96 3.66 3.17
N MET A 186 7.11 3.11 2.76
CA MET A 186 8.34 3.90 2.57
C MET A 186 8.15 4.97 1.50
N MET A 187 7.55 4.62 0.35
CA MET A 187 7.32 5.59 -0.73
C MET A 187 6.31 6.67 -0.35
N LYS A 188 5.30 6.31 0.44
CA LYS A 188 4.29 7.24 0.94
C LYS A 188 4.95 8.31 1.83
N GLU A 189 5.78 7.93 2.80
CA GLU A 189 6.56 8.89 3.60
C GLU A 189 7.49 9.73 2.72
N LEU A 190 8.28 9.09 1.85
CA LEU A 190 9.24 9.80 1.00
C LEU A 190 8.55 10.86 0.14
N SER A 191 7.40 10.52 -0.44
CA SER A 191 6.61 11.44 -1.26
C SER A 191 6.02 12.60 -0.44
N LEU A 192 5.56 12.32 0.79
CA LEU A 192 5.07 13.34 1.71
C LEU A 192 6.17 14.32 2.10
N ARG A 193 7.35 13.82 2.46
CA ARG A 193 8.46 14.67 2.87
C ARG A 193 8.98 15.56 1.74
N ILE A 194 9.01 15.04 0.52
CA ILE A 194 9.58 15.78 -0.63
C ILE A 194 8.57 16.74 -1.25
N ARG A 195 7.30 16.36 -1.32
CA ARG A 195 6.28 17.08 -2.10
C ARG A 195 5.11 17.59 -1.27
N GLY A 196 4.85 17.00 -0.11
CA GLY A 196 3.70 17.27 0.76
C GLY A 196 4.06 18.08 2.01
N GLY A 197 4.92 19.10 1.89
CA GLY A 197 5.39 19.88 3.04
C GLY A 197 4.25 20.52 3.86
N ALA A 198 3.17 20.94 3.20
CA ALA A 198 1.99 21.50 3.88
C ALA A 198 1.22 20.43 4.68
N GLU A 199 1.08 19.24 4.10
CA GLU A 199 0.46 18.06 4.69
C GLU A 199 1.26 17.57 5.90
N VAL A 200 2.59 17.51 5.79
CA VAL A 200 3.49 17.17 6.89
C VAL A 200 3.35 18.18 8.03
N ALA A 201 3.39 19.48 7.71
CA ALA A 201 3.20 20.52 8.72
C ALA A 201 1.83 20.41 9.43
N LYS A 202 0.75 20.13 8.68
CA LYS A 202 -0.59 19.91 9.25
C LYS A 202 -0.62 18.67 10.14
N LEU A 203 -0.03 17.56 9.69
CA LEU A 203 0.01 16.29 10.42
C LEU A 203 0.76 16.39 11.76
N LEU A 204 1.86 17.15 11.78
CA LEU A 204 2.70 17.27 12.97
C LEU A 204 2.18 18.33 13.98
N LYS A 205 1.43 19.34 13.53
CA LYS A 205 0.86 20.39 14.39
C LYS A 205 -0.26 19.92 15.34
N SER A 206 -0.92 18.80 15.07
CA SER A 206 -2.24 18.47 15.66
C SER A 206 -2.27 18.01 17.13
N ARG A 207 -1.16 18.08 17.88
CA ARG A 207 -1.10 17.52 19.26
C ARG A 207 -1.38 18.52 20.40
N ARG A 208 -2.19 19.57 20.16
CA ARG A 208 -2.44 20.63 21.17
C ARG A 208 -3.85 20.67 21.78
N ARG A 209 -4.73 19.69 21.51
CA ARG A 209 -6.14 19.70 21.97
C ARG A 209 -6.59 18.56 22.88
N ALA A 210 -5.69 17.71 23.38
CA ALA A 210 -6.06 16.57 24.24
C ALA A 210 -5.34 16.56 25.61
N GLY A 211 -5.18 17.73 26.23
CA GLY A 211 -4.52 17.85 27.53
C GLY A 211 -4.74 19.18 28.24
N ALA A 212 -5.91 19.80 28.05
CA ALA A 212 -6.29 21.02 28.76
C ALA A 212 -7.77 20.94 29.16
N GLU A 213 -8.12 19.89 29.90
CA GLU A 213 -9.32 19.85 30.75
C GLU A 213 -9.07 18.79 31.83
N GLU A 214 -8.45 19.23 32.93
CA GLU A 214 -8.51 18.72 34.31
C GLU A 214 -7.31 19.29 35.10
N ALA A 215 -7.50 20.51 35.60
CA ALA A 215 -6.85 21.06 36.79
C ALA A 215 -7.82 22.08 37.43
#